data_AF-A0A1G2DCC2-F1
#
_entry.id   AF-A0A1G2DCC2-F1
#
_cell.length_a   1.000
_cell.length_b   1.000
_cell.length_c   1.000
_cell.angle_alpha   90.00
_cell.angle_beta   90.00
_cell.angle_gamma   90.00
#
_symmetry.space_group_name_H-M   'P 1'
#
loop_
_entity.id
_entity.type
_entity.pdbx_description
1 polymer ?
#
loop_
_entity_poly.entity_id
_entity_poly.type
_entity_poly.pdbx_seq_one_letter_code
_entity_poly.pdbx_strand_id
1 'polypeptide(L)' 'MASSNTCNYCKKGTRVAGGYSNRVRATQFNPTGNKRKYPNLQWTALPKSLGGGRVKICTRCLKAGKQLEAVKK' A
#
# COMPACT_ATOMS: atom_id res chain seq x y z
N MET A 1 0.42 -0.67 -18.03
CA MET A 1 0.97 0.48 -17.29
C MET A 1 0.46 0.43 -15.86
N ALA A 2 1.34 0.21 -14.87
CA ALA A 2 0.92 0.17 -13.46
C ALA A 2 0.50 1.57 -13.00
N SER A 3 -0.75 1.72 -12.60
CA SER A 3 -1.29 3.00 -12.11
C SER A 3 -0.46 3.53 -10.92
N SER A 4 -0.28 4.84 -10.82
CA SER A 4 0.60 5.51 -9.85
C SER A 4 0.32 5.18 -8.37
N ASN A 5 -0.89 4.69 -8.08
CA ASN A 5 -1.38 4.37 -6.74
C ASN A 5 -1.52 2.86 -6.46
N THR A 6 -0.91 2.01 -7.29
CA THR A 6 -0.91 0.55 -7.12
C THR A 6 0.48 0.01 -6.83
N CYS A 7 0.57 -0.98 -5.94
CA CYS A 7 1.82 -1.70 -5.70
C CYS A 7 2.11 -2.68 -6.83
N ASN A 8 3.34 -2.66 -7.38
CA ASN A 8 3.75 -3.53 -8.48
C ASN A 8 3.74 -5.03 -8.13
N TYR A 9 3.99 -5.40 -6.87
CA TYR A 9 4.10 -6.81 -6.45
C TYR A 9 2.76 -7.41 -5.98
N CYS A 10 2.07 -6.73 -5.06
CA CYS A 10 0.84 -7.26 -4.46
C CYS A 10 -0.44 -6.70 -5.08
N LYS A 11 -0.32 -5.84 -6.10
CA LYS A 11 -1.44 -5.15 -6.77
C LYS A 11 -2.37 -4.39 -5.82
N LYS A 12 -1.93 -4.11 -4.59
CA LYS A 12 -2.70 -3.36 -3.60
C LYS A 12 -2.92 -1.94 -4.13
N GLY A 13 -4.17 -1.58 -4.34
CA GLY A 13 -4.60 -0.26 -4.76
C GLY A 13 -5.29 0.53 -3.66
N THR A 14 -5.85 1.66 -4.06
CA THR A 14 -6.69 2.52 -3.20
C THR A 14 -8.05 1.88 -2.95
N ARG A 15 -8.62 2.13 -1.79
CA ARG A 15 -10.01 1.75 -1.48
C ARG A 15 -10.80 2.94 -0.96
N VAL A 16 -12.10 2.97 -1.25
CA VAL A 16 -13.03 3.88 -0.58
C VAL A 16 -13.50 3.20 0.70
N ALA A 17 -13.39 3.88 1.84
CA ALA A 17 -13.89 3.37 3.10
C ALA A 17 -14.65 4.46 3.85
N GLY A 18 -15.83 4.12 4.35
CA GLY A 18 -16.54 4.93 5.34
C GLY A 18 -15.83 4.90 6.68
N GLY A 19 -16.29 5.73 7.61
CA GLY A 19 -15.88 5.68 9.01
C GLY A 19 -17.08 5.85 9.92
N TYR A 20 -16.92 5.45 11.17
CA TYR A 20 -17.87 5.75 12.23
C TYR A 20 -17.19 6.70 13.20
N SER A 21 -17.92 7.70 13.70
CA SER A 21 -17.41 8.61 14.71
C SER A 21 -17.79 8.13 16.11
N ASN A 22 -16.85 8.17 17.06
CA ASN A 22 -17.09 7.81 18.46
C ASN A 22 -17.84 8.89 19.25
N ARG A 23 -18.29 9.97 18.60
CA ARG A 23 -18.98 11.11 19.23
C ARG A 23 -20.39 10.77 19.71
N VAL A 24 -21.02 9.76 19.12
CA VAL A 24 -22.35 9.30 19.54
C VAL A 24 -22.20 7.89 20.12
N ARG A 25 -22.69 7.70 21.35
CA ARG A 25 -22.57 6.43 22.09
C ARG A 25 -23.18 5.28 21.27
N ALA A 26 -22.61 4.08 21.42
CA ALA A 26 -22.63 2.89 20.55
C ALA A 26 -23.90 2.45 19.77
N THR A 27 -25.06 3.08 19.96
CA THR A 27 -26.35 2.62 19.41
C THR A 27 -27.04 3.60 18.45
N GLN A 28 -26.49 4.78 18.20
CA GLN A 28 -27.02 5.71 17.21
C GLN A 28 -26.13 5.75 15.97
N PHE A 29 -26.72 5.53 14.80
CA PHE A 29 -26.04 5.55 13.51
C PHE A 29 -25.32 6.88 13.28
N ASN A 30 -23.98 6.84 13.27
CA ASN A 30 -23.11 8.01 13.12
C ASN A 30 -22.15 7.82 11.92
N PRO A 31 -22.68 7.76 10.69
CA PRO A 31 -21.86 7.60 9.49
C PRO A 31 -21.02 8.85 9.26
N THR A 32 -19.71 8.69 9.16
CA THR A 32 -18.86 9.72 8.56
C THR A 32 -18.74 9.49 7.06
N GLY A 33 -18.56 10.57 6.30
CA GLY A 33 -18.43 10.50 4.85
C GLY A 33 -17.32 9.56 4.38
N ASN A 34 -17.53 8.95 3.22
CA ASN A 34 -16.56 8.07 2.58
C ASN A 34 -15.27 8.82 2.27
N LYS A 35 -14.13 8.25 2.68
CA LYS A 35 -12.79 8.79 2.37
C LYS A 35 -11.97 7.75 1.62
N ARG A 36 -11.18 8.20 0.64
CA ARG A 36 -10.19 7.33 -0.03
C ARG A 36 -9.06 7.00 0.95
N LYS A 37 -8.71 5.72 1.01
CA LYS A 37 -7.56 5.19 1.75
C LYS A 37 -6.53 4.71 0.75
N TYR A 38 -5.33 5.27 0.86
CA TYR A 38 -4.21 4.96 -0.02
C TYR A 38 -3.30 3.90 0.62
N PRO A 39 -2.74 2.97 -0.16
CA PRO A 39 -1.68 2.10 0.33
C PRO A 39 -0.43 2.93 0.63
N ASN A 40 0.29 2.57 1.70
CA ASN A 40 1.60 3.14 1.99
C ASN A 40 2.62 2.59 0.98
N LEU A 41 2.83 3.36 -0.09
CA LEU A 41 3.76 3.06 -1.17
C LEU A 41 5.05 3.85 -0.95
N GLN A 42 6.18 3.16 -1.00
CA GLN A 42 7.50 3.73 -0.78
C GLN A 42 8.44 3.40 -1.93
N TRP A 43 9.36 4.32 -2.21
CA TRP A 43 10.43 4.09 -3.17
C TRP A 43 11.53 3.26 -2.55
N THR A 44 11.91 2.19 -3.24
CA THR A 44 12.93 1.26 -2.74
C THR A 44 13.91 0.96 -3.86
N ALA A 45 15.19 0.90 -3.53
CA ALA A 45 16.23 0.51 -4.47
C ALA A 45 16.13 -0.98 -4.79
N LEU A 46 16.25 -1.31 -6.07
CA LEU A 46 16.48 -2.68 -6.51
C LEU A 46 17.96 -3.04 -6.34
N PRO A 47 18.29 -4.31 -6.11
CA PRO A 47 19.67 -4.76 -6.01
C PRO A 47 20.39 -4.55 -7.34
N LYS A 48 21.70 -4.27 -7.28
CA LYS A 48 22.53 -4.01 -8.46
C LYS A 48 22.57 -5.19 -9.43
N SER A 49 22.44 -6.42 -8.91
CA SER A 49 22.35 -7.64 -9.71
C SER A 49 21.16 -7.68 -10.67
N LEU A 50 20.09 -6.93 -10.38
CA LEU A 50 18.90 -6.83 -11.23
C LEU A 50 18.97 -5.68 -12.25
N GLY A 51 20.11 -4.99 -12.38
CA GLY A 51 20.28 -3.83 -13.26
C GLY A 51 20.20 -2.47 -12.55
N GLY A 52 20.00 -2.46 -11.23
CA GLY A 52 19.85 -1.23 -10.46
C GLY A 52 18.58 -0.45 -10.80
N GLY A 53 18.16 0.46 -9.92
CA GLY A 53 16.97 1.29 -10.13
C GLY A 53 16.11 1.42 -8.89
N ARG A 54 14.97 2.11 -9.04
CA ARG A 54 14.01 2.32 -7.96
C ARG A 54 12.62 1.85 -8.37
N VAL A 55 11.96 1.11 -7.49
CA VAL A 55 10.59 0.66 -7.67
C VAL A 55 9.73 1.18 -6.53
N LYS A 56 8.52 1.60 -6.85
CA LYS A 56 7.51 1.97 -5.86
C LYS A 56 6.80 0.70 -5.38
N ILE A 57 6.89 0.41 -4.09
CA ILE A 57 6.42 -0.85 -3.48
C ILE A 57 5.64 -0.58 -2.19
N CYS A 58 4.72 -1.46 -1.83
CA CYS A 58 4.01 -1.40 -0.56
C CYS A 58 4.91 -1.70 0.64
N THR A 59 4.73 -1.02 1.78
CA THR A 59 5.56 -1.28 2.98
C THR A 59 5.49 -2.72 3.49
N ARG A 60 4.35 -3.40 3.36
CA ARG A 60 4.22 -4.84 3.70
C ARG A 60 5.10 -5.73 2.80
N CYS A 61 5.19 -5.38 1.52
CA CYS A 61 5.96 -6.09 0.52
C CYS A 61 7.45 -5.82 0.71
N LEU A 62 7.80 -4.58 1.05
CA LEU A 62 9.16 -4.17 1.44
C LEU A 62 9.64 -4.96 2.67
N LYS A 63 8.79 -5.05 3.70
CA LYS A 63 9.07 -5.84 4.92
C LYS A 63 9.25 -7.33 4.63
N ALA A 64 8.46 -7.88 3.70
CA ALA A 64 8.61 -9.27 3.25
C ALA A 64 9.88 -9.49 2.40
N GLY A 65 10.56 -8.44 1.95
CA GLY A 65 11.76 -8.55 1.14
C GLY A 65 11.49 -8.94 -0.31
N LYS A 66 10.28 -8.68 -0.83
CA LYS A 66 9.88 -9.06 -2.20
C LYS A 66 10.78 -8.46 -3.29
N GLN A 67 11.33 -7.29 -3.02
CA GLN A 67 12.29 -6.62 -3.90
C GLN A 67 13.65 -7.35 -4.01
N LEU A 68 13.94 -8.29 -3.11
CA LEU A 68 15.21 -9.04 -3.04
C LEU A 68 15.04 -10.54 -3.35
N GLU A 69 13.83 -11.03 -3.63
CA GLU A 69 13.56 -12.47 -3.79
C GLU A 69 14.42 -13.14 -4.87
N ALA A 70 14.75 -12.43 -5.96
CA ALA A 70 15.61 -12.94 -7.02
C ALA A 70 17.11 -13.03 -6.65
N VAL A 71 17.54 -12.36 -5.57
CA VAL A 71 18.94 -12.35 -5.10
C VAL A 71 19.17 -13.33 -3.96
N LYS A 72 18.11 -13.77 -3.27
CA LYS A 72 18.19 -14.73 -2.16
C LYS A 72 18.40 -16.18 -2.60
N LYS A 73 18.63 -16.43 -3.89
CA LYS A 73 18.90 -17.77 -4.43
C LYS A 73 20.38 -18.11 -4.27
#